data_AF-A0A1V2QUY1-F1
#
_entry.id   AF-A0A1V2QUY1-F1
#
_cell.length_a   1.000
_cell.length_b   1.000
_cell.length_c   1.000
_cell.angle_alpha   90.00
_cell.angle_beta   90.00
_cell.angle_gamma   90.00
#
_symmetry.space_group_name_H-M   'P 1'
#
loop_
_entity.id
_entity.type
_entity.pdbx_description
1 polymer ?
#
loop_
_entity_poly.entity_id
_entity_poly.type
_entity_poly.pdbx_seq_one_letter_code
_entity_poly.pdbx_strand_id
1 'polypeptide(L)'
;MIRGGGRNRAGSVRFRPHRVTERYERLRKQVGEYLSGAQREGRIRADRDPGQAAAVLLALLDGLQIQWLYNRDVDMIAAFDAFYETWLTPPVGVTDEPGDTQPQGAEKLK
;
A
#
# COMPACT_ATOMS: atom_id res chain seq x y z
N MET A 1 -17.48 48.15 -46.08
CA MET A 1 -16.73 48.06 -44.81
C MET A 1 -16.82 46.63 -44.30
N ILE A 2 -15.71 45.87 -44.31
CA ILE A 2 -15.65 44.48 -43.85
C ILE A 2 -14.88 44.45 -42.52
N ARG A 3 -15.54 44.06 -41.43
CA ARG A 3 -14.99 43.71 -40.11
C ARG A 3 -15.16 42.19 -40.01
N GLY A 4 -14.21 41.32 -39.68
CA GLY A 4 -12.99 41.45 -38.91
C GLY A 4 -13.08 40.48 -37.73
N GLY A 5 -12.40 39.32 -37.82
CA GLY A 5 -11.83 38.61 -36.67
C GLY A 5 -12.63 37.48 -36.02
N GLY A 6 -11.93 36.39 -35.68
CA GLY A 6 -12.35 35.46 -34.63
C GLY A 6 -12.35 33.98 -34.97
N ARG A 7 -11.23 33.41 -35.47
CA ARG A 7 -11.03 31.95 -35.45
C ARG A 7 -11.02 31.48 -33.98
N ASN A 8 -12.11 30.89 -33.52
CA ASN A 8 -12.18 30.23 -32.23
C ASN A 8 -11.22 29.04 -32.20
N ARG A 9 -10.13 29.14 -31.43
CA ARG A 9 -9.31 28.00 -31.06
C ARG A 9 -10.07 27.19 -30.01
N ALA A 10 -10.75 26.14 -30.45
CA ALA A 10 -11.21 25.09 -29.56
C ALA A 10 -9.98 24.40 -28.94
N GLY A 11 -9.69 24.72 -27.68
CA GLY A 11 -8.73 23.99 -26.86
C GLY A 11 -9.25 22.58 -26.64
N SER A 12 -8.77 21.63 -27.44
CA SER A 12 -9.02 20.22 -27.17
C SER A 12 -8.15 19.81 -25.98
N VAL A 13 -8.76 19.66 -24.81
CA VAL A 13 -8.16 18.89 -23.71
C VAL A 13 -8.06 17.45 -24.20
N ARG A 14 -6.91 17.11 -24.80
CA ARG A 14 -6.62 15.75 -25.23
C ARG A 14 -6.41 14.91 -23.97
N PHE A 15 -7.34 14.00 -23.68
CA PHE A 15 -7.17 12.99 -22.64
C PHE A 15 -5.90 12.19 -22.93
N ARG A 16 -4.92 12.27 -22.01
CA ARG A 16 -3.61 11.63 -22.11
C ARG A 16 -3.54 10.50 -21.09
N PRO A 17 -3.99 9.27 -21.44
CA PRO A 17 -4.17 8.17 -20.48
C PRO A 17 -2.87 7.73 -19.78
N HIS A 18 -1.70 7.95 -20.41
CA HIS A 18 -0.39 7.59 -19.86
C HIS A 18 -0.09 8.24 -18.49
N ARG A 19 -0.58 9.45 -18.21
CA ARG A 19 -0.29 10.13 -16.93
C ARG A 19 -0.92 9.45 -15.71
N VAL A 20 -2.08 8.80 -15.88
CA VAL A 20 -2.80 8.17 -14.75
C VAL A 20 -2.17 6.83 -14.40
N THR A 21 -1.88 6.00 -15.41
CA THR A 21 -1.22 4.70 -15.23
C THR A 21 0.16 4.85 -14.60
N GLU A 22 1.00 5.73 -15.15
CA GLU A 22 2.34 5.97 -14.61
C GLU A 22 2.30 6.50 -13.16
N ARG A 23 1.30 7.31 -12.82
CA ARG A 23 1.12 7.80 -11.45
C ARG A 23 0.73 6.68 -10.51
N TYR A 24 -0.21 5.82 -10.91
CA TYR A 24 -0.67 4.70 -10.10
C TYR A 24 0.45 3.67 -9.89
N GLU A 25 1.23 3.38 -10.93
CA GLU A 25 2.43 2.53 -10.83
C GLU A 25 3.48 3.10 -9.88
N ARG A 26 3.77 4.41 -9.98
CA ARG A 26 4.68 5.10 -9.04
C ARG A 26 4.18 5.04 -7.61
N LEU A 27 2.89 5.30 -7.38
CA LEU A 27 2.30 5.26 -6.05
C LEU A 27 2.38 3.85 -5.46
N ARG A 28 2.00 2.83 -6.25
CA ARG A 28 2.11 1.43 -5.84
C ARG A 28 3.54 1.05 -5.49
N LYS A 29 4.53 1.50 -6.27
CA LYS A 29 5.95 1.26 -5.99
C LYS A 29 6.38 1.89 -4.66
N GLN A 30 6.03 3.15 -4.42
CA GLN A 30 6.37 3.86 -3.17
C GLN A 30 5.74 3.19 -1.94
N VAL A 31 4.46 2.81 -2.03
CA VAL A 31 3.79 2.09 -0.95
C VAL A 31 4.43 0.72 -0.74
N GLY A 32 4.77 0.00 -1.81
CA GLY A 32 5.47 -1.29 -1.71
C GLY A 32 6.84 -1.18 -1.04
N GLU A 33 7.62 -0.14 -1.33
CA GLU A 33 8.90 0.14 -0.67
C GLU A 33 8.72 0.43 0.82
N TYR A 34 7.69 1.18 1.19
CA TYR A 34 7.34 1.43 2.59
C TYR A 34 6.96 0.13 3.32
N LEU A 35 6.09 -0.68 2.72
CA LEU A 35 5.65 -1.96 3.30
C LEU A 35 6.82 -2.94 3.44
N SER A 36 7.74 -2.97 2.46
CA SER A 36 8.97 -3.76 2.57
C SER A 36 9.84 -3.31 3.74
N GLY A 37 9.95 -1.99 3.99
CA GLY A 37 10.61 -1.46 5.19
C GLY A 37 9.95 -1.93 6.47
N ALA A 38 8.63 -1.78 6.56
CA ALA A 38 7.84 -2.21 7.71
C ALA A 38 7.95 -3.72 7.98
N GLN A 39 8.03 -4.54 6.94
CA GLN A 39 8.20 -5.99 7.03
C GLN A 39 9.58 -6.36 7.61
N ARG A 40 10.66 -5.65 7.21
CA ARG A 40 12.00 -5.84 7.80
C ARG A 40 12.06 -5.47 9.28
N GLU A 41 11.20 -4.57 9.71
CA GLU A 41 11.07 -4.16 11.12
C GLU A 41 10.09 -5.04 11.90
N GLY A 42 9.53 -6.10 11.30
CA GLY A 42 8.57 -6.99 11.94
C GLY A 42 7.19 -6.37 12.20
N ARG A 43 6.91 -5.19 11.64
CA ARG A 43 5.61 -4.51 11.79
C ARG A 43 4.54 -5.05 10.85
N ILE A 44 4.95 -5.68 9.75
CA ILE A 44 4.07 -6.26 8.74
C ILE A 44 4.44 -7.72 8.50
N ARG A 45 3.41 -8.53 8.24
CA ARG A 45 3.55 -9.98 8.05
C ARG A 45 4.60 -10.33 7.01
N ALA A 46 5.49 -11.25 7.37
CA ALA A 46 6.56 -11.72 6.50
C ALA A 46 6.05 -12.53 5.30
N ASP A 47 4.84 -13.09 5.35
CA ASP A 47 4.25 -13.94 4.31
C ASP A 47 3.57 -13.15 3.17
N ARG A 48 3.67 -11.82 3.17
CA ARG A 48 3.05 -10.94 2.17
C ARG A 48 4.09 -10.39 1.20
N ASP A 49 3.77 -10.43 -0.09
CA ASP A 49 4.51 -9.67 -1.10
C ASP A 49 4.18 -8.17 -0.95
N PRO A 50 5.17 -7.28 -0.72
CA PRO A 50 4.92 -5.85 -0.53
C PRO A 50 4.26 -5.16 -1.72
N GLY A 51 4.57 -5.60 -2.95
CA GLY A 51 4.01 -5.02 -4.16
C GLY A 51 2.54 -5.36 -4.37
N GLN A 52 2.12 -6.58 -4.00
CA GLN A 52 0.72 -6.99 -3.98
C GLN A 52 -0.02 -6.36 -2.80
N ALA A 53 0.59 -6.33 -1.61
CA ALA A 53 0.01 -5.67 -0.44
C ALA A 53 -0.26 -4.18 -0.69
N ALA A 54 0.64 -3.49 -1.38
CA ALA A 54 0.45 -2.11 -1.82
C ALA A 54 -0.76 -1.95 -2.74
N ALA A 55 -0.95 -2.86 -3.70
CA ALA A 55 -2.09 -2.82 -4.61
C ALA A 55 -3.42 -3.02 -3.87
N VAL A 56 -3.47 -4.01 -2.96
CA VAL A 56 -4.65 -4.30 -2.14
C VAL A 56 -4.98 -3.11 -1.23
N LEU A 57 -3.98 -2.55 -0.56
CA LEU A 57 -4.16 -1.39 0.31
C LEU A 57 -4.72 -0.19 -0.46
N LEU A 58 -4.16 0.12 -1.63
CA LEU A 58 -4.66 1.24 -2.45
C LEU A 58 -6.11 0.99 -2.91
N ALA A 59 -6.43 -0.22 -3.36
CA ALA A 59 -7.79 -0.57 -3.76
C ALA A 59 -8.80 -0.46 -2.59
N LEU A 60 -8.40 -0.86 -1.38
CA LEU A 60 -9.20 -0.68 -0.17
C LEU A 60 -9.46 0.81 0.10
N LEU A 61 -8.41 1.63 0.12
CA LEU A 61 -8.51 3.06 0.40
C LEU A 61 -9.39 3.77 -0.63
N ASP A 62 -9.24 3.43 -1.92
CA ASP A 62 -10.09 3.96 -2.99
C ASP A 62 -11.57 3.58 -2.77
N GLY A 63 -11.84 2.33 -2.37
CA GLY A 63 -13.19 1.84 -2.07
C GLY A 63 -13.81 2.48 -0.82
N LEU A 64 -13.03 2.70 0.23
CA LEU A 64 -13.48 3.39 1.45
C LEU A 64 -13.78 4.87 1.16
N GLN A 65 -12.97 5.53 0.34
CA GLN A 65 -13.21 6.90 -0.07
C GLN A 65 -14.53 7.03 -0.83
N ILE A 66 -14.80 6.10 -1.76
CA ILE A 66 -16.07 6.09 -2.51
C ILE A 66 -17.26 5.90 -1.57
N GLN A 67 -17.19 4.93 -0.65
CA GLN A 67 -18.26 4.67 0.31
C GLN A 67 -18.55 5.89 1.19
N TRP A 68 -17.51 6.57 1.67
CA TRP A 68 -17.66 7.79 2.46
C TRP A 68 -18.25 8.95 1.66
N LEU A 69 -17.90 9.09 0.37
CA LEU A 69 -18.51 10.09 -0.49
C LEU A 69 -20.02 9.86 -0.67
N TYR A 70 -20.47 8.60 -0.69
CA TYR A 70 -21.89 8.24 -0.75
C TYR A 70 -22.59 8.38 0.61
N ASN A 71 -21.91 8.00 1.70
CA ASN A 71 -22.44 8.05 3.05
C ASN A 71 -21.36 8.54 4.03
N ARG A 72 -21.55 9.74 4.57
CA ARG A 72 -20.60 10.40 5.48
C ARG A 72 -20.52 9.77 6.87
N ASP A 73 -21.44 8.88 7.20
CA ASP A 73 -21.45 8.12 8.46
C ASP A 73 -20.52 6.89 8.40
N VAL A 74 -19.95 6.58 7.23
CA VAL A 74 -18.96 5.50 7.12
C VAL A 74 -17.68 5.89 7.86
N ASP A 75 -17.34 5.10 8.88
CA ASP A 75 -16.07 5.23 9.59
C ASP A 75 -14.94 4.58 8.80
N MET A 76 -14.28 5.39 7.95
CA MET A 76 -13.15 4.96 7.15
C MET A 76 -11.93 4.53 8.00
N ILE A 77 -11.76 5.15 9.17
CA ILE A 77 -10.60 4.88 10.04
C ILE A 77 -10.78 3.51 10.68
N ALA A 78 -11.95 3.25 11.27
CA ALA A 78 -12.24 1.94 11.84
C ALA A 78 -12.13 0.80 10.82
N ALA A 79 -12.58 1.02 9.57
CA ALA A 79 -12.44 0.03 8.51
C ALA A 79 -10.99 -0.21 8.09
N PHE A 80 -10.18 0.86 8.01
CA PHE A 80 -8.75 0.75 7.74
C PHE A 80 -8.01 0.03 8.88
N ASP A 81 -8.28 0.39 10.13
CA ASP A 81 -7.66 -0.23 11.31
C ASP A 81 -7.97 -1.72 11.37
N ALA A 82 -9.22 -2.11 11.13
CA ALA A 82 -9.61 -3.52 11.07
C ALA A 82 -8.84 -4.29 10.00
N PHE A 83 -8.65 -3.70 8.82
CA PHE A 83 -7.83 -4.28 7.76
C PHE A 83 -6.35 -4.36 8.15
N TYR A 84 -5.80 -3.29 8.72
CA TYR A 84 -4.40 -3.22 9.13
C TYR A 84 -4.08 -4.32 10.14
N GLU A 85 -4.85 -4.41 11.23
CA GLU A 85 -4.65 -5.39 12.30
C GLU A 85 -4.85 -6.83 11.83
N THR A 86 -5.83 -7.08 10.97
CA THR A 86 -6.18 -8.46 10.58
C THR A 86 -5.34 -8.97 9.41
N TRP A 87 -4.97 -8.08 8.47
CA TRP A 87 -4.40 -8.50 7.18
C TRP A 87 -2.93 -8.11 7.01
N LEU A 88 -2.51 -6.95 7.53
CA LEU A 88 -1.12 -6.46 7.39
C LEU A 88 -0.26 -6.80 8.60
N THR A 89 -0.79 -6.70 9.81
CA THR A 89 -0.03 -6.90 11.04
C THR A 89 0.17 -8.39 11.33
N PRO A 90 1.37 -8.81 11.79
CA PRO A 90 1.57 -10.15 12.31
C PRO A 90 0.64 -10.40 13.51
N PRO A 91 0.08 -11.62 13.67
CA PRO A 91 -0.66 -11.94 14.88
C PRO A 91 0.26 -11.74 16.10
N VAL A 92 -0.22 -11.00 17.09
CA VAL A 92 0.48 -10.79 18.36
C VAL A 92 0.78 -12.16 18.96
N GLY A 93 2.07 -12.55 18.98
CA GLY A 93 2.51 -13.87 19.44
C GLY A 93 3.68 -14.51 18.69
N VAL A 94 4.12 -13.96 17.55
CA VAL A 94 5.34 -14.44 16.86
C VAL A 94 6.54 -13.58 17.27
N THR A 95 6.90 -13.63 18.55
CA THR A 95 8.28 -13.36 18.94
C THR A 95 9.04 -14.61 18.51
N ASP A 96 9.80 -14.50 17.42
CA ASP A 96 10.81 -15.50 17.06
C ASP A 96 11.89 -15.42 18.16
N GLU A 97 11.66 -16.10 19.28
CA GLU A 97 12.70 -16.36 20.26
C GLU A 97 13.82 -17.09 19.49
N PRO A 98 15.01 -16.49 19.32
CA PRO A 98 16.13 -17.20 18.71
C PRO A 98 16.40 -18.41 19.60
N GLY A 99 16.08 -19.60 19.08
CA GLY A 99 16.32 -20.84 19.79
C GLY A 99 17.75 -20.85 20.31
N ASP A 100 17.88 -20.94 21.64
CA ASP A 100 19.11 -21.25 22.35
C ASP A 100 19.63 -22.59 21.84
N THR A 101 20.31 -22.57 20.69
CA THR A 101 21.23 -23.63 20.29
C THR A 101 22.53 -23.33 21.00
N GLN A 102 22.52 -23.59 22.32
CA GLN A 102 23.74 -23.68 23.07
C GLN A 102 24.59 -24.81 22.46
N PRO A 103 25.83 -24.56 22.02
CA PRO A 103 26.74 -25.63 21.66
C PRO A 103 27.08 -26.36 22.97
N GLN A 104 26.44 -27.52 23.20
CA GLN A 104 26.90 -28.41 24.27
C GLN A 104 28.29 -28.88 23.90
N GLY A 105 29.23 -28.50 24.76
CA GLY A 105 30.66 -28.66 24.57
C GLY A 105 31.04 -30.09 24.21
N ALA A 106 31.90 -30.17 23.20
CA ALA A 106 32.81 -31.28 23.03
C ALA A 106 33.73 -31.34 24.26
N GLU A 107 33.40 -32.15 25.27
CA GLU A 107 34.42 -32.78 26.12
C GLU A 107 33.82 -33.93 26.93
N LYS A 108 34.16 -35.16 26.54
CA LYS A 108 34.62 -36.18 27.49
C LYS A 108 35.41 -37.23 26.70
N LEU A 109 36.70 -36.94 26.59
CA LEU A 109 37.74 -37.93 26.37
C LEU A 109 37.91 -38.69 27.70
N LYS A 110 37.54 -39.97 27.73
CA LYS A 110 38.24 -41.06 28.41
C LYS A 110 37.60 -42.40 28.06
#